data_AF-A0A7Z9LT35-F1
#
_entry.id   AF-A0A7Z9LT35-F1
#
_cell.length_a   1.000
_cell.length_b   1.000
_cell.length_c   1.000
_cell.angle_alpha   90.00
_cell.angle_beta   90.00
_cell.angle_gamma   90.00
#
_symmetry.space_group_name_H-M   'P 1'
#
loop_
_entity.id
_entity.type
_entity.pdbx_description
1 polymer ?
#
loop_
_entity_poly.entity_id
_entity_poly.type
_entity_poly.pdbx_seq_one_letter_code
_entity_poly.pdbx_strand_id
1 'polypeptide(L)'
;MLHPMFVGESERMDEYATIVTITLMILFRNLAIIFGGPYQYSVPDYFPPTDLGPLPISGNRFMALIGTALILGILYYVMKKTWPGRALLGMSQNRIGIQTAGINVRRLDEIAFGIGVGLAAAAGALLAPVFLVWAESGSVPTMKGFEIVVIGGLGSIPGSIIAALLLGLIESLGSVYISSEYRDLFGFVFLILILIFRPNGLFGDRERLA
;
A
#
# COMPACT_ATOMS: atom_id res chain seq x y z
N MET A 1 -9.70 -49.94 -11.74
CA MET A 1 -10.29 -48.90 -10.88
C MET A 1 -9.84 -47.57 -11.43
N LEU A 2 -10.71 -46.89 -12.18
CA LEU A 2 -10.39 -45.65 -12.87
C LEU A 2 -10.40 -44.50 -11.86
N HIS A 3 -9.25 -43.86 -11.66
CA HIS A 3 -9.14 -42.61 -10.94
C HIS A 3 -9.71 -41.52 -11.86
N PRO A 4 -10.74 -40.75 -11.45
CA PRO A 4 -11.31 -39.73 -12.32
C PRO A 4 -10.27 -38.64 -12.59
N MET A 5 -10.00 -38.39 -13.88
CA MET A 5 -8.99 -37.46 -14.41
C MET A 5 -9.47 -36.01 -14.49
N PHE A 6 -10.76 -35.76 -14.22
CA PHE A 6 -11.33 -34.42 -14.17
C PHE A 6 -11.87 -34.14 -12.78
N VAL A 7 -10.99 -33.66 -11.90
CA VAL A 7 -11.43 -32.76 -10.83
C VAL A 7 -11.76 -31.46 -11.55
N GLY A 8 -13.05 -31.10 -11.60
CA GLY A 8 -13.48 -29.88 -12.25
C GLY A 8 -12.60 -28.71 -11.80
N GLU A 9 -11.97 -28.04 -12.75
CA GLU A 9 -11.34 -26.76 -12.48
C GLU A 9 -12.38 -25.91 -11.74
N SER A 10 -11.95 -25.31 -10.64
CA SER A 10 -12.73 -24.27 -9.97
C SER A 10 -13.08 -23.23 -11.03
N GLU A 11 -14.30 -23.27 -11.56
CA GLU A 11 -14.72 -22.51 -12.75
C GLU A 11 -14.58 -20.99 -12.59
N ARG A 12 -14.32 -20.48 -11.38
CA ARG A 12 -14.27 -19.05 -11.04
C ARG A 12 -13.27 -18.74 -9.93
N MET A 13 -12.01 -19.20 -10.05
CA MET A 13 -10.98 -19.03 -9.01
C MET A 13 -10.82 -17.56 -8.54
N ASP A 14 -10.96 -16.61 -9.46
CA ASP A 14 -10.86 -15.16 -9.20
C ASP A 14 -12.01 -14.63 -8.34
N GLU A 15 -13.19 -15.24 -8.46
CA GLU A 15 -14.36 -14.85 -7.69
C GLU A 15 -14.30 -15.38 -6.27
N TYR A 16 -13.85 -16.63 -6.11
CA TYR A 16 -13.58 -17.18 -4.79
C TYR A 16 -12.53 -16.34 -4.06
N ALA A 17 -11.48 -15.88 -4.75
CA ALA A 17 -10.50 -14.99 -4.17
C ALA A 17 -11.11 -13.68 -3.67
N THR A 18 -12.00 -13.06 -4.46
CA THR A 18 -12.68 -11.80 -4.09
C THR A 18 -13.65 -11.99 -2.91
N ILE A 19 -14.42 -13.08 -2.91
CA ILE A 19 -15.32 -13.42 -1.80
C ILE A 19 -14.52 -13.67 -0.52
N VAL A 20 -13.40 -14.39 -0.61
CA VAL A 20 -12.54 -14.70 0.53
C VAL A 20 -11.93 -13.42 1.10
N THR A 21 -11.40 -12.51 0.27
CA THR A 21 -10.79 -11.26 0.77
C THR A 21 -11.80 -10.34 1.44
N ILE A 22 -13.00 -10.18 0.87
CA ILE A 22 -14.08 -9.40 1.49
C ILE A 22 -14.51 -10.04 2.81
N THR A 23 -14.68 -11.37 2.84
CA THR A 23 -15.04 -12.10 4.05
C THR A 23 -13.97 -11.93 5.14
N LEU A 24 -12.69 -12.04 4.76
CA LEU A 24 -11.58 -11.88 5.68
C LEU A 24 -11.50 -10.45 6.23
N MET A 25 -11.75 -9.43 5.39
CA MET A 25 -11.83 -8.03 5.81
C MET A 25 -12.94 -7.82 6.85
N ILE A 26 -14.15 -8.34 6.59
CA ILE A 26 -15.28 -8.24 7.52
C ILE A 26 -14.98 -8.99 8.82
N LEU A 27 -14.36 -10.16 8.74
CA LEU A 27 -13.97 -10.94 9.91
C LEU A 27 -12.96 -10.17 10.78
N PHE A 28 -11.88 -9.62 10.19
CA PHE A 28 -10.89 -8.84 10.94
C PHE A 28 -11.48 -7.56 11.53
N ARG A 29 -12.36 -6.89 10.78
CA ARG A 29 -13.07 -5.70 11.27
C ARG A 29 -13.94 -6.03 12.50
N ASN A 30 -14.72 -7.10 12.44
CA ASN A 30 -15.56 -7.51 13.57
C ASN A 30 -14.72 -7.98 14.76
N LEU A 31 -13.62 -8.69 14.52
CA LEU A 31 -12.67 -9.03 15.59
C LEU A 31 -12.11 -7.77 16.25
N ALA A 32 -11.73 -6.76 15.47
CA ALA A 32 -11.24 -5.50 16.01
C ALA A 32 -12.30 -4.79 16.87
N ILE A 33 -13.58 -4.84 16.49
CA ILE A 33 -14.69 -4.30 17.29
C ILE A 33 -14.89 -5.11 18.57
N ILE A 34 -14.78 -6.44 18.54
CA ILE A 34 -14.94 -7.28 19.72
C ILE A 34 -13.81 -7.03 20.73
N PHE A 35 -12.56 -6.91 20.28
CA PHE A 35 -11.41 -6.72 21.15
C PHE A 35 -11.23 -5.26 21.60
N GLY A 36 -11.44 -4.30 20.70
CA GLY A 36 -11.18 -2.88 20.92
C GLY A 36 -12.43 -2.05 21.21
N GLY A 37 -13.63 -2.59 21.06
CA GLY A 37 -14.87 -1.81 21.12
C GLY A 37 -15.09 -0.93 19.87
N PRO A 38 -16.28 -0.33 19.70
CA PRO A 38 -16.60 0.55 18.56
C PRO A 38 -16.08 1.99 18.75
N TYR A 39 -15.33 2.27 19.81
CA TYR A 39 -14.90 3.62 20.18
C TYR A 39 -13.68 4.07 19.37
N GLN A 40 -13.53 5.39 19.25
CA GLN A 40 -12.35 6.01 18.68
C GLN A 40 -11.29 6.20 19.78
N TYR A 41 -10.11 5.65 19.55
CA TYR A 41 -8.96 5.77 20.45
C TYR A 41 -7.93 6.74 19.87
N SER A 42 -7.46 7.66 20.70
CA SER A 42 -6.24 8.43 20.40
C SER A 42 -5.06 7.69 21.01
N VAL A 43 -4.10 7.29 20.17
CA VAL A 43 -2.86 6.68 20.66
C VAL A 43 -2.00 7.77 21.30
N PRO A 44 -1.37 7.51 22.46
CA PRO A 44 -0.44 8.46 23.08
C PRO A 44 0.67 8.88 22.10
N ASP A 45 1.06 10.15 22.19
CA ASP A 45 2.11 10.71 21.34
C ASP A 45 3.43 9.95 21.53
N TYR A 46 4.02 9.48 20.43
CA TYR A 46 5.34 8.83 20.47
C TYR A 46 6.45 9.84 20.77
N PHE A 47 6.26 11.10 20.37
CA PHE A 47 7.20 12.18 20.61
C PHE A 47 6.45 13.47 20.93
N PRO A 48 6.82 14.17 22.03
CA PRO A 48 6.18 15.43 22.38
C PRO A 48 6.38 16.47 21.26
N PRO A 49 5.40 17.36 21.02
CA PRO A 49 5.56 18.48 20.09
C PRO A 49 6.83 19.26 20.45
N THR A 50 7.73 19.41 19.48
CA THR A 50 8.97 20.16 19.66
C THR A 50 8.96 21.31 18.67
N ASP A 51 9.02 22.54 19.18
CA ASP A 51 9.08 23.73 18.34
C ASP A 51 10.49 23.86 17.74
N LEU A 52 10.59 23.67 16.43
CA LEU A 52 11.81 23.92 15.67
C LEU A 52 11.76 25.38 15.20
N GLY A 53 12.07 26.29 16.14
CA GLY A 53 12.02 27.74 15.89
C GLY A 53 10.58 28.26 15.69
N PRO A 54 10.25 28.92 14.56
CA PRO A 54 8.94 29.55 14.34
C PRO A 54 7.85 28.59 13.79
N LEU A 55 8.17 27.32 13.57
CA LEU A 55 7.23 26.33 13.02
C LEU A 55 6.91 25.26 14.07
N PRO A 56 5.66 25.14 14.54
CA PRO A 56 5.27 24.04 15.41
C PRO A 56 5.27 22.75 14.60
N ILE A 57 6.22 21.86 14.86
CA ILE A 57 6.29 20.54 14.23
C ILE A 57 5.66 19.53 15.17
N SER A 58 4.57 18.90 14.74
CA SER A 58 4.00 17.75 15.44
C SER A 58 5.01 16.60 15.46
N GLY A 59 5.52 16.24 16.65
CA GLY A 59 6.52 15.18 16.83
C GLY A 59 6.12 13.86 16.17
N ASN A 60 4.83 13.51 16.25
CA ASN A 60 4.28 12.30 15.64
C ASN A 60 4.41 12.27 14.11
N ARG A 61 4.14 13.38 13.40
CA ARG A 61 4.29 13.43 11.93
C ARG A 61 5.75 13.38 11.50
N PHE A 62 6.64 13.98 12.29
CA PHE A 62 8.08 13.92 12.02
C PHE A 62 8.62 12.50 12.23
N MET A 63 8.19 11.81 13.29
CA MET A 63 8.51 10.41 13.52
C MET A 63 7.93 9.50 12.43
N ALA A 64 6.70 9.77 11.97
CA ALA A 64 6.09 9.07 10.85
C ALA A 64 6.90 9.24 9.55
N LEU A 65 7.42 10.45 9.30
CA LEU A 65 8.29 10.73 8.15
C LEU A 65 9.61 9.93 8.23
N ILE A 66 10.29 9.95 9.38
CA ILE A 66 11.54 9.21 9.59
C ILE A 66 11.30 7.70 9.49
N GLY A 67 10.26 7.20 10.15
CA GLY A 67 9.88 5.79 10.12
C GLY A 67 9.57 5.32 8.70
N THR A 68 8.80 6.10 7.94
CA THR A 68 8.50 5.80 6.54
C THR A 68 9.76 5.81 5.69
N ALA A 69 10.61 6.82 5.81
CA ALA A 69 11.88 6.90 5.07
C ALA A 69 12.80 5.71 5.36
N LEU A 70 12.86 5.28 6.63
CA LEU A 70 13.65 4.12 7.05
C LEU A 70 13.08 2.82 6.48
N ILE A 71 11.77 2.59 6.60
CA ILE A 71 11.10 1.40 6.06
C ILE A 71 11.26 1.32 4.53
N LEU A 72 11.03 2.42 3.82
CA LEU A 72 11.23 2.48 2.38
C LEU A 72 12.69 2.27 1.99
N GLY A 73 13.63 2.82 2.77
CA GLY A 73 15.06 2.59 2.57
C GLY A 73 15.46 1.13 2.73
N ILE A 74 14.95 0.46 3.77
CA ILE A 74 15.15 -0.98 3.99
C ILE A 74 14.52 -1.77 2.85
N LEU A 75 13.27 -1.48 2.48
CA LEU A 75 12.59 -2.18 1.40
C LEU A 75 13.36 -2.04 0.08
N TYR A 76 13.78 -0.82 -0.27
CA TYR A 76 14.57 -0.57 -1.47
C TYR A 76 15.90 -1.31 -1.45
N TYR A 77 16.60 -1.33 -0.31
CA TYR A 77 17.82 -2.09 -0.14
C TYR A 77 17.58 -3.60 -0.31
N VAL A 78 16.56 -4.14 0.36
CA VAL A 78 16.20 -5.56 0.26
C VAL A 78 15.88 -5.92 -1.18
N MET A 79 15.04 -5.14 -1.87
CA MET A 79 14.65 -5.43 -3.25
C MET A 79 15.81 -5.35 -4.24
N LYS A 80 16.75 -4.41 -4.07
CA LYS A 80 17.85 -4.20 -5.01
C LYS A 80 19.09 -5.06 -4.74
N LYS A 81 19.43 -5.29 -3.46
CA LYS A 81 20.67 -5.98 -3.07
C LYS A 81 20.49 -7.45 -2.70
N THR A 82 19.31 -7.88 -2.28
CA THR A 82 19.14 -9.26 -1.79
C THR A 82 18.65 -10.22 -2.87
N TRP A 83 19.06 -11.49 -2.76
CA TRP A 83 18.58 -12.58 -3.61
C TRP A 83 17.06 -12.72 -3.68
N PRO A 84 16.31 -12.78 -2.55
CA PRO A 84 14.85 -12.86 -2.62
C PRO A 84 14.25 -11.63 -3.30
N GLY A 85 14.78 -10.42 -3.05
CA GLY A 85 14.34 -9.19 -3.72
C GLY A 85 14.47 -9.24 -5.24
N ARG A 86 15.61 -9.71 -5.75
CA ARG A 86 15.84 -9.88 -7.19
C ARG A 86 14.98 -10.97 -7.81
N ALA A 87 14.73 -12.06 -7.07
CA ALA A 87 13.86 -13.14 -7.51
C ALA A 87 12.39 -12.67 -7.63
N LEU A 88 11.92 -11.85 -6.70
CA LEU A 88 10.61 -11.18 -6.77
C LEU A 88 10.49 -10.28 -8.01
N LEU A 89 11.48 -9.43 -8.26
CA LEU A 89 11.51 -8.56 -9.45
C LEU A 89 11.58 -9.35 -10.76
N GLY A 90 12.31 -10.47 -10.78
CA GLY A 90 12.35 -11.35 -11.94
C GLY A 90 11.00 -12.06 -12.17
N MET A 91 10.31 -12.42 -11.09
CA MET A 91 9.01 -13.08 -11.16
C MET A 91 7.92 -12.15 -11.72
N SER A 92 7.98 -10.84 -11.44
CA SER A 92 7.05 -9.87 -12.03
C SER A 92 7.27 -9.64 -13.52
N GLN A 93 8.47 -9.94 -14.05
CA GLN A 93 8.77 -9.82 -15.49
C GLN A 93 8.44 -11.11 -16.25
N ASN A 94 8.86 -12.27 -15.72
CA ASN A 94 8.57 -13.55 -16.33
C ASN A 94 8.49 -14.66 -15.28
N ARG A 95 7.25 -14.95 -14.84
CA ARG A 95 6.96 -16.02 -13.89
C ARG A 95 7.45 -17.39 -14.37
N ILE A 96 7.25 -17.72 -15.65
CA ILE A 96 7.66 -19.00 -16.23
C ILE A 96 9.19 -19.12 -16.23
N GLY A 97 9.89 -18.04 -16.60
CA GLY A 97 11.36 -17.98 -16.57
C GLY A 97 11.93 -18.28 -15.18
N ILE A 98 11.36 -17.71 -14.13
CA ILE A 98 11.78 -17.98 -12.75
C ILE A 98 11.51 -19.43 -12.32
N GLN A 99 10.40 -20.04 -12.76
CA GLN A 99 10.12 -21.45 -12.50
C GLN A 99 11.16 -22.38 -13.15
N THR A 100 11.56 -22.08 -14.40
CA THR A 100 12.60 -22.87 -15.09
C THR A 100 13.97 -22.76 -14.45
N ALA A 101 14.25 -21.66 -13.74
CA ALA A 101 15.47 -21.49 -12.95
C ALA A 101 15.47 -22.30 -11.62
N GLY A 102 14.44 -23.12 -11.38
CA GLY A 102 14.33 -23.97 -10.18
C GLY A 102 13.88 -23.22 -8.92
N ILE A 103 13.43 -21.96 -9.06
CA ILE A 103 12.97 -21.16 -7.93
C ILE A 103 11.49 -21.48 -7.68
N ASN A 104 11.16 -21.80 -6.43
CA ASN A 104 9.79 -22.09 -6.03
C ASN A 104 8.97 -20.77 -6.00
N VAL A 105 8.16 -20.57 -7.03
CA VAL A 105 7.33 -19.37 -7.16
C VAL A 105 6.28 -19.25 -6.06
N ARG A 106 5.73 -20.36 -5.56
CA ARG A 106 4.78 -20.33 -4.45
C ARG A 106 5.37 -19.72 -3.18
N ARG A 107 6.64 -20.03 -2.88
CA ARG A 107 7.35 -19.40 -1.75
C ARG A 107 7.58 -17.91 -1.98
N LEU A 108 7.87 -17.49 -3.22
CA LEU A 108 8.01 -16.08 -3.54
C LEU A 108 6.67 -15.34 -3.40
N ASP A 109 5.55 -15.95 -3.78
CA ASP A 109 4.21 -15.40 -3.59
C ASP A 109 3.88 -15.21 -2.10
N GLU A 110 4.20 -16.21 -1.27
CA GLU A 110 4.04 -16.15 0.19
C GLU A 110 4.91 -15.03 0.82
N ILE A 111 6.17 -14.88 0.37
CA ILE A 111 7.06 -13.81 0.81
C ILE A 111 6.54 -12.44 0.36
N ALA A 112 6.10 -12.31 -0.88
CA ALA A 112 5.53 -11.07 -1.41
C ALA A 112 4.32 -10.62 -0.58
N PHE A 113 3.43 -11.56 -0.30
CA PHE A 113 2.26 -11.33 0.54
C PHE A 113 2.66 -10.92 1.96
N GLY A 114 3.59 -11.63 2.59
CA GLY A 114 4.09 -11.32 3.93
C GLY A 114 4.73 -9.93 4.02
N ILE A 115 5.52 -9.52 3.02
CA ILE A 115 6.10 -8.18 2.93
C ILE A 115 4.99 -7.14 2.80
N GLY A 116 3.99 -7.36 1.94
CA GLY A 116 2.87 -6.44 1.75
C GLY A 116 2.07 -6.23 3.04
N VAL A 117 1.70 -7.32 3.74
CA VAL A 117 0.99 -7.26 5.02
C VAL A 117 1.84 -6.57 6.10
N GLY A 118 3.14 -6.88 6.15
CA GLY A 118 4.06 -6.24 7.09
C GLY A 118 4.20 -4.72 6.87
N LEU A 119 4.27 -4.29 5.61
CA LEU A 119 4.30 -2.87 5.25
C LEU A 119 2.99 -2.17 5.60
N ALA A 120 1.84 -2.81 5.35
CA ALA A 120 0.53 -2.28 5.73
C ALA A 120 0.39 -2.12 7.25
N ALA A 121 0.85 -3.11 8.02
CA ALA A 121 0.86 -3.05 9.48
C ALA A 121 1.78 -1.92 10.00
N ALA A 122 2.97 -1.77 9.41
CA ALA A 122 3.90 -0.71 9.78
C ALA A 122 3.34 0.69 9.43
N ALA A 123 2.69 0.84 8.26
CA ALA A 123 2.01 2.08 7.90
C ALA A 123 0.88 2.41 8.87
N GLY A 124 0.06 1.42 9.26
CA GLY A 124 -0.97 1.59 10.28
C GLY A 124 -0.41 2.07 11.63
N ALA A 125 0.69 1.47 12.09
CA ALA A 125 1.35 1.88 13.33
C ALA A 125 1.88 3.33 13.29
N LEU A 126 2.42 3.77 12.14
CA LEU A 126 2.90 5.15 11.96
C LEU A 126 1.76 6.17 11.86
N LEU A 127 0.58 5.76 11.37
CA LEU A 127 -0.61 6.62 11.27
C LEU A 127 -1.41 6.69 12.58
N ALA A 128 -1.30 5.68 13.43
CA ALA A 128 -2.03 5.56 14.70
C ALA A 128 -1.94 6.77 15.65
N PRO A 129 -0.81 7.48 15.80
CA PRO A 129 -0.73 8.69 16.63
C PRO A 129 -1.09 9.99 15.87
N VAL A 130 -1.35 9.90 14.56
CA VAL A 130 -1.68 11.04 13.70
C VAL A 130 -3.18 11.15 13.48
N PHE A 131 -3.86 10.01 13.41
CA PHE A 131 -5.30 9.89 13.22
C PHE A 131 -5.93 9.10 14.37
N LEU A 132 -7.21 9.34 14.62
CA LEU A 132 -7.99 8.51 15.54
C LEU A 132 -8.02 7.07 15.02
N VAL A 133 -7.88 6.10 15.91
CA VAL A 133 -7.90 4.68 15.57
C VAL A 133 -9.24 4.08 15.97
N TRP A 134 -9.92 3.50 15.00
CA TRP A 134 -11.13 2.69 15.19
C TRP A 134 -11.19 1.61 14.11
N ALA A 135 -12.10 0.64 14.23
CA ALA A 135 -12.13 -0.54 13.35
C ALA A 135 -12.27 -0.23 11.84
N GLU A 136 -12.78 0.95 11.48
CA GLU A 136 -12.97 1.39 10.08
C GLU A 136 -11.92 2.40 9.59
N SER A 137 -10.98 2.79 10.46
CA SER A 137 -9.96 3.80 10.16
C SER A 137 -9.05 3.42 8.98
N GLY A 138 -8.98 2.13 8.60
CA GLY A 138 -8.19 1.65 7.47
C GLY A 138 -8.76 1.99 6.09
N SER A 139 -10.05 2.29 5.98
CA SER A 139 -10.73 2.55 4.70
C SER A 139 -10.13 3.74 3.92
N VAL A 140 -9.91 4.86 4.61
CA VAL A 140 -9.33 6.08 4.01
C VAL A 140 -7.88 5.85 3.53
N PRO A 141 -6.95 5.30 4.34
CA PRO A 141 -5.62 4.92 3.88
C PRO A 141 -5.63 3.94 2.71
N THR A 142 -6.54 2.97 2.68
CA THR A 142 -6.65 2.03 1.55
C THR A 142 -7.01 2.75 0.26
N MET A 143 -7.95 3.69 0.30
CA MET A 143 -8.36 4.47 -0.87
C MET A 143 -7.21 5.36 -1.36
N LYS A 144 -6.51 6.06 -0.46
CA LYS A 144 -5.33 6.86 -0.82
C LYS A 144 -4.18 6.00 -1.34
N GLY A 145 -3.98 4.82 -0.77
CA GLY A 145 -2.99 3.86 -1.26
C GLY A 145 -3.26 3.42 -2.70
N PHE A 146 -4.53 3.16 -3.03
CA PHE A 146 -4.95 2.89 -4.40
C PHE A 146 -4.65 4.08 -5.32
N GLU A 147 -4.99 5.30 -4.92
CA GLU A 147 -4.70 6.49 -5.71
C GLU A 147 -3.19 6.63 -6.01
N ILE A 148 -2.36 6.47 -4.97
CA ILE A 148 -0.90 6.57 -5.06
C ILE A 148 -0.32 5.52 -6.01
N VAL A 149 -0.75 4.26 -5.90
CA VAL A 149 -0.23 3.16 -6.72
C VAL A 149 -0.60 3.35 -8.19
N VAL A 150 -1.83 3.79 -8.47
CA VAL A 150 -2.29 4.07 -9.83
C VAL A 150 -1.53 5.26 -10.43
N ILE A 151 -1.38 6.35 -9.67
CA ILE A 151 -0.61 7.53 -10.11
C ILE A 151 0.87 7.18 -10.32
N GLY A 152 1.48 6.40 -9.42
CA GLY A 152 2.88 6.00 -9.50
C GLY A 152 3.17 5.04 -10.65
N GLY A 153 2.21 4.17 -10.96
CA GLY A 153 2.32 3.08 -11.93
C GLY A 153 2.53 1.72 -11.23
N LEU A 154 1.75 0.72 -11.63
CA LEU A 154 1.82 -0.64 -11.09
C LEU A 154 3.24 -1.22 -11.25
N GLY A 155 3.82 -1.71 -10.16
CA GLY A 155 5.15 -2.32 -10.14
C GLY A 155 6.32 -1.34 -9.98
N SER A 156 6.09 -0.02 -9.97
CA SER A 156 7.16 0.98 -9.81
C SER A 156 7.24 1.55 -8.40
N ILE A 157 8.12 0.99 -7.57
CA ILE A 157 8.40 1.51 -6.21
C ILE A 157 8.80 2.99 -6.22
N PRO A 158 9.78 3.46 -7.02
CA PRO A 158 10.13 4.89 -7.02
C PRO A 158 8.99 5.76 -7.54
N GLY A 159 8.17 5.26 -8.47
CA GLY A 159 6.99 5.97 -8.96
C GLY A 159 5.95 6.19 -7.87
N SER A 160 5.65 5.17 -7.07
CA SER A 160 4.72 5.26 -5.94
C SER A 160 5.20 6.24 -4.85
N ILE A 161 6.51 6.32 -4.59
CA ILE A 161 7.06 7.28 -3.62
C ILE A 161 6.86 8.73 -4.10
N ILE A 162 7.17 9.00 -5.37
CA ILE A 162 6.98 10.32 -5.97
C ILE A 162 5.49 10.68 -6.01
N ALA A 163 4.64 9.73 -6.38
CA ALA A 163 3.18 9.90 -6.39
C ALA A 163 2.63 10.22 -5.00
N ALA A 164 3.08 9.52 -3.95
CA ALA A 164 2.67 9.77 -2.57
C ALA A 164 3.03 11.18 -2.10
N LEU A 165 4.24 11.64 -2.44
CA LEU A 165 4.70 13.00 -2.11
C LEU A 165 3.91 14.07 -2.86
N LEU A 166 3.66 13.88 -4.16
CA LEU A 166 2.88 14.82 -4.97
C LEU A 166 1.43 14.89 -4.50
N LEU A 167 0.79 13.73 -4.29
CA LEU A 167 -0.59 13.65 -3.80
C LEU A 167 -0.71 14.35 -2.45
N GLY A 168 0.17 14.04 -1.49
CA GLY A 168 0.17 14.68 -0.18
C GLY A 168 0.40 16.19 -0.24
N LEU A 169 1.26 16.66 -1.15
CA LEU A 169 1.49 18.09 -1.35
C LEU A 169 0.24 18.79 -1.92
N ILE A 170 -0.38 18.20 -2.95
CA ILE A 170 -1.58 18.73 -3.59
C ILE A 170 -2.75 18.77 -2.60
N GLU A 171 -2.96 17.69 -1.83
CA GLU A 171 -3.98 17.63 -0.79
C GLU A 171 -3.75 18.66 0.32
N SER A 172 -2.50 18.83 0.76
CA SER A 172 -2.15 19.80 1.81
C SER A 172 -2.35 21.23 1.32
N LEU A 173 -1.91 21.55 0.09
CA LEU A 173 -2.08 22.90 -0.48
C LEU A 173 -3.55 23.18 -0.79
N GLY A 174 -4.27 22.25 -1.43
CA GLY A 174 -5.69 22.39 -1.73
C GLY A 174 -6.53 22.57 -0.47
N SER A 175 -6.17 21.86 0.61
CA SER A 175 -6.81 22.02 1.92
C SER A 175 -6.58 23.38 2.56
N VAL A 176 -5.47 24.08 2.26
CA VAL A 176 -5.16 25.41 2.83
C VAL A 176 -5.78 26.53 1.99
N TYR A 177 -5.77 26.41 0.66
CA TYR A 177 -6.23 27.48 -0.23
C TYR A 177 -7.75 27.48 -0.49
N ILE A 178 -8.40 26.31 -0.46
CA ILE A 178 -9.83 26.19 -0.80
C ILE A 178 -10.65 25.80 0.43
N SER A 179 -10.54 24.54 0.87
CA SER A 179 -11.19 24.04 2.09
C SER A 179 -10.65 22.65 2.39
N SER A 180 -10.56 22.29 3.68
CA SER A 180 -10.18 20.95 4.11
C SER A 180 -11.23 19.89 3.77
N GLU A 181 -12.48 20.27 3.52
CA GLU A 181 -13.56 19.33 3.15
C GLU A 181 -13.36 18.73 1.75
N TYR A 182 -12.69 19.46 0.85
CA TYR A 182 -12.43 18.98 -0.51
C TYR A 182 -11.10 18.25 -0.65
N ARG A 183 -10.42 17.91 0.46
CA ARG A 183 -9.10 17.27 0.42
C ARG A 183 -9.10 16.02 -0.46
N ASP A 184 -10.04 15.11 -0.23
CA ASP A 184 -10.11 13.85 -0.97
C ASP A 184 -10.54 14.07 -2.44
N LEU A 185 -11.34 15.12 -2.71
CA LEU A 185 -11.70 15.50 -4.08
C LEU A 185 -10.48 15.91 -4.89
N PHE A 186 -9.54 16.66 -4.31
CA PHE A 186 -8.29 17.03 -4.99
C PHE A 186 -7.45 15.79 -5.34
N GLY A 187 -7.41 14.79 -4.45
CA GLY A 187 -6.72 13.52 -4.70
C GLY A 187 -7.28 12.78 -5.91
N PHE A 188 -8.61 12.60 -5.96
CA PHE A 188 -9.29 11.97 -7.09
C PHE A 188 -9.15 12.74 -8.40
N VAL A 189 -9.29 14.07 -8.37
CA VAL A 189 -9.09 14.90 -9.56
C VAL A 189 -7.66 14.76 -10.08
N PHE A 190 -6.68 14.75 -9.19
CA PHE A 190 -5.28 14.55 -9.56
C PHE A 190 -5.05 13.16 -10.18
N LEU A 191 -5.64 12.10 -9.62
CA LEU A 191 -5.61 10.77 -10.22
C LEU A 191 -6.18 10.76 -11.64
N ILE A 192 -7.36 11.36 -11.84
CA ILE A 192 -8.01 11.43 -13.16
C ILE A 192 -7.13 12.18 -14.17
N LEU A 193 -6.56 13.32 -13.77
CA LEU A 193 -5.66 14.10 -14.61
C LEU A 193 -4.44 13.27 -15.04
N ILE A 194 -3.79 12.57 -14.09
CA ILE A 194 -2.64 11.73 -14.38
C ILE A 194 -3.02 10.62 -15.37
N LEU A 195 -4.16 9.95 -15.19
CA LEU A 195 -4.59 8.88 -16.09
C LEU A 195 -4.87 9.39 -17.50
N ILE A 196 -5.42 10.60 -17.66
CA ILE A 196 -5.65 11.22 -18.97
C ILE A 196 -4.33 11.47 -19.70
N PHE A 197 -3.32 12.01 -19.01
CA PHE A 197 -2.04 12.35 -19.64
C PHE A 197 -1.06 11.18 -19.73
N ARG A 198 -1.19 10.19 -18.83
CA ARG A 198 -0.22 9.13 -18.59
C ARG A 198 -0.94 7.88 -18.05
N PRO A 199 -1.59 7.09 -18.92
CA PRO A 199 -2.41 5.94 -18.51
C PRO A 199 -1.63 4.84 -17.77
N ASN A 200 -0.31 4.76 -17.98
CA ASN A 200 0.57 3.83 -17.27
C ASN A 200 1.11 4.39 -15.92
N GLY A 201 0.67 5.58 -15.49
CA GLY A 201 1.22 6.28 -14.33
C GLY A 201 2.59 6.93 -14.58
N LEU A 202 3.16 7.59 -13.56
CA LEU A 202 4.41 8.37 -13.64
C LEU A 202 5.63 7.54 -14.05
N PHE A 203 5.69 6.26 -13.67
CA PHE A 203 6.84 5.39 -13.96
C PHE A 203 6.43 3.94 -14.27
N GLY A 204 5.19 3.69 -14.72
CA GLY A 204 4.82 2.37 -15.21
C GLY A 204 5.65 2.01 -16.44
N ASP A 205 6.27 0.83 -16.39
CA ASP A 205 7.01 0.29 -17.52
C ASP A 205 6.05 0.20 -18.71
N ARG A 206 6.43 0.82 -19.82
CA ARG A 206 5.83 0.50 -21.11
C ARG A 206 6.20 -0.94 -21.36
N GLU A 207 5.20 -1.82 -21.29
CA GLU A 207 5.30 -3.18 -21.81
C GLU A 207 5.97 -3.06 -23.19
N ARG A 208 7.22 -3.52 -23.27
CA ARG A 208 7.94 -3.56 -24.55
C ARG A 208 7.23 -4.64 -25.34
N LEU A 209 6.30 -4.23 -26.18
CA LEU A 209 5.88 -4.99 -27.35
C LEU A 209 7.13 -5.19 -28.22
N ALA A 210 7.84 -6.29 -28.01
CA ALA A 210 8.87 -6.81 -28.88
C ALA A 210 9.00 -8.32 -28.67
#